data_AF-A0A7V8FZN0-F1
#
_entry.id   AF-A0A7V8FZN0-F1
#
_cell.length_a   1.000
_cell.length_b   1.000
_cell.length_c   1.000
_cell.angle_alpha   90.00
_cell.angle_beta   90.00
_cell.angle_gamma   90.00
#
_symmetry.space_group_name_H-M   'P 1'
#
loop_
_entity.id
_entity.type
_entity.pdbx_description
1 polymer ?
#
loop_
_entity_poly.entity_id
_entity_poly.type
_entity_poly.pdbx_seq_one_letter_code
_entity_poly.pdbx_strand_id
1 'polypeptide(L)'
;MRAEDLLPDDQTYVERNGVTIRKGSVGAFLANAKVWCDSSAEAGERLVAERHIAEVVPALRALGLFDVFAIRDPALQQLIDAQ
;
A
#
# COMPACT_ATOMS: atom_id res chain seq x y z
N MET A 1 10.41 4.76 17.69
CA MET A 1 10.62 5.37 16.36
C MET A 1 9.56 6.42 16.14
N ARG A 2 9.98 7.62 15.77
CA ARG A 2 9.13 8.67 15.22
C ARG A 2 8.99 8.48 13.70
N ALA A 3 8.07 9.21 13.07
CA ALA A 3 7.85 9.08 11.63
C ALA A 3 9.08 9.54 10.84
N GLU A 4 9.71 10.63 11.30
CA GLU A 4 10.92 11.20 10.74
C GLU A 4 12.16 10.30 10.90
N ASP A 5 12.18 9.39 11.89
CA ASP A 5 13.25 8.38 12.03
C ASP A 5 13.18 7.33 10.91
N LEU A 6 11.97 7.07 10.41
CA LEU A 6 11.72 6.12 9.33
C LEU A 6 11.90 6.76 7.96
N LEU A 7 11.38 7.98 7.82
CA LEU A 7 11.45 8.75 6.59
C LEU A 7 11.60 10.25 6.93
N PRO A 8 12.83 10.79 6.82
CA PRO A 8 13.13 12.17 7.14
C PRO A 8 12.25 13.17 6.38
N ASP A 9 12.05 14.35 6.95
CA ASP A 9 11.14 15.35 6.38
C ASP A 9 11.62 15.94 5.05
N ASP A 10 12.94 15.98 4.83
CA ASP A 10 13.57 16.40 3.58
C ASP A 10 13.57 15.30 2.51
N GLN A 11 13.10 14.10 2.82
CA GLN A 11 13.06 12.96 1.91
C GLN A 11 11.64 12.55 1.54
N THR A 12 11.42 12.26 0.25
CA THR A 12 10.13 11.76 -0.26
C THR A 12 10.08 10.25 -0.38
N TYR A 13 11.24 9.59 -0.26
CA TYR A 13 11.41 8.15 -0.25
C TYR A 13 12.64 7.75 0.56
N VAL A 14 12.70 6.48 0.95
CA VAL A 14 13.90 5.80 1.46
C VAL A 14 14.10 4.50 0.71
N GLU A 15 15.33 3.99 0.69
CA GLU A 15 15.61 2.62 0.27
C GLU A 15 15.80 1.72 1.49
N ARG A 16 15.14 0.57 1.47
CA ARG A 16 15.31 -0.48 2.48
C ARG A 16 15.36 -1.84 1.81
N ASN A 17 16.43 -2.59 2.05
CA ASN A 17 16.62 -3.93 1.47
C ASN A 17 16.46 -3.96 -0.07
N GLY A 18 16.90 -2.90 -0.76
CA GLY A 18 16.76 -2.76 -2.21
C GLY A 18 15.37 -2.35 -2.70
N VAL A 19 14.44 -2.03 -1.79
CA VAL A 19 13.08 -1.55 -2.12
C VAL A 19 12.97 -0.06 -1.84
N THR A 20 12.55 0.71 -2.83
CA THR A 20 12.19 2.12 -2.67
C THR A 20 10.81 2.24 -2.00
N ILE A 21 10.74 2.89 -0.84
CA ILE A 21 9.52 3.14 -0.08
C ILE A 21 9.23 4.64 -0.11
N ARG A 22 8.08 5.06 -0.63
CA ARG A 22 7.67 6.49 -0.69
C ARG A 22 6.86 6.89 0.54
N LYS A 23 6.96 8.16 0.98
CA LYS A 23 6.24 8.70 2.16
C LYS A 23 4.74 8.46 2.11
N GLY A 24 4.17 8.54 0.92
CA GLY A 24 2.75 8.37 0.68
C GLY A 24 2.28 6.92 0.53
N SER A 25 3.17 5.91 0.54
CA SER A 25 2.82 4.53 0.17
C SER A 25 1.69 3.94 1.01
N VAL A 26 1.72 4.10 2.34
CA VAL A 26 0.66 3.59 3.22
C VAL A 26 -0.67 4.33 2.98
N GLY A 27 -0.62 5.66 2.87
CA GLY A 27 -1.83 6.47 2.63
C GLY A 27 -2.46 6.17 1.27
N ALA A 28 -1.64 6.05 0.23
CA ALA A 28 -2.07 5.68 -1.11
C ALA A 28 -2.70 4.28 -1.13
N PHE A 29 -2.09 3.31 -0.45
CA PHE A 29 -2.68 1.98 -0.29
C PHE A 29 -4.06 2.03 0.36
N LEU A 30 -4.20 2.72 1.50
CA LEU A 30 -5.48 2.82 2.20
C LEU A 30 -6.57 3.50 1.36
N ALA A 31 -6.20 4.51 0.56
CA ALA A 31 -7.15 5.19 -0.33
C ALA A 31 -7.61 4.27 -1.46
N ASN A 32 -6.67 3.61 -2.17
CA ASN A 32 -7.01 2.71 -3.27
C ASN A 32 -7.75 1.46 -2.78
N ALA A 33 -7.38 0.90 -1.61
CA ALA A 33 -8.08 -0.23 -1.00
C ALA A 33 -9.56 0.07 -0.75
N LYS A 34 -9.88 1.30 -0.28
CA LYS A 34 -11.27 1.72 -0.07
C LYS A 34 -12.04 1.79 -1.39
N VAL A 35 -11.46 2.39 -2.44
CA VAL A 35 -12.07 2.44 -3.77
C VAL A 35 -12.28 1.04 -4.34
N TRP A 36 -11.27 0.17 -4.24
CA TRP A 36 -11.33 -1.18 -4.77
C TRP A 36 -12.38 -2.06 -4.07
N CYS A 37 -12.57 -1.89 -2.76
CA CYS A 37 -13.59 -2.59 -1.97
C CYS A 37 -15.00 -1.99 -2.10
N ASP A 38 -15.13 -0.79 -2.67
CA ASP A 38 -16.43 -0.14 -2.85
C ASP A 38 -17.20 -0.80 -4.00
N SER A 39 -18.32 -1.44 -3.69
CA SER A 39 -19.18 -2.07 -4.69
C SER A 39 -19.88 -1.08 -5.62
N SER A 40 -19.94 0.19 -5.24
CA SER A 40 -20.53 1.28 -6.04
C SER A 40 -19.54 2.00 -6.94
N ALA A 41 -18.23 1.78 -6.75
CA ALA A 41 -17.19 2.38 -7.59
C ALA A 41 -17.29 1.88 -9.03
N GLU A 42 -16.98 2.78 -9.97
CA GLU A 42 -17.00 2.41 -11.38
C GLU A 42 -15.91 1.37 -11.69
N ALA A 43 -16.16 0.48 -12.65
CA ALA A 43 -15.23 -0.60 -12.97
C ALA A 43 -13.83 -0.07 -13.36
N GLY A 44 -13.77 1.09 -14.03
CA GLY A 44 -12.50 1.74 -14.37
C GLY A 44 -11.73 2.23 -13.14
N GLU A 45 -12.42 2.79 -12.14
CA GLU A 45 -11.79 3.26 -10.90
C GLU A 45 -11.26 2.08 -10.07
N ARG A 46 -12.02 0.98 -9.99
CA ARG A 46 -11.56 -0.24 -9.31
C ARG A 46 -10.31 -0.82 -9.98
N LEU A 47 -10.24 -0.82 -11.31
CA LEU A 47 -9.06 -1.30 -12.04
C LEU A 47 -7.83 -0.41 -11.83
N VAL A 48 -8.01 0.91 -11.80
CA VAL A 48 -6.91 1.84 -11.47
C VAL A 48 -6.43 1.64 -10.03
N ALA A 49 -7.37 1.47 -9.09
CA ALA A 49 -7.05 1.22 -7.69
C ALA A 49 -6.28 -0.11 -7.52
N GLU A 50 -6.69 -1.17 -8.21
CA GLU A 50 -6.00 -2.47 -8.21
C GLU A 50 -4.53 -2.33 -8.64
N ARG A 51 -4.29 -1.61 -9.74
CA ARG A 51 -2.92 -1.37 -10.23
C ARG A 51 -2.07 -0.62 -9.21
N HIS A 52 -2.60 0.45 -8.61
CA HIS A 52 -1.86 1.21 -7.59
C HIS A 52 -1.64 0.41 -6.31
N ILE A 53 -2.57 -0.48 -5.94
CA ILE A 53 -2.38 -1.44 -4.85
C ILE A 53 -1.19 -2.34 -5.18
N ALA A 54 -1.20 -3.01 -6.35
CA ALA A 54 -0.14 -3.89 -6.79
C ALA A 54 1.24 -3.22 -6.77
N GLU A 55 1.34 -2.00 -7.29
CA GLU A 55 2.59 -1.21 -7.32
C GLU A 55 3.18 -0.96 -5.93
N VAL A 56 2.35 -0.81 -4.89
CA VAL A 56 2.81 -0.46 -3.55
C VAL A 56 2.98 -1.65 -2.62
N VAL A 57 2.41 -2.83 -2.93
CA VAL A 57 2.53 -4.04 -2.08
C VAL A 57 3.99 -4.35 -1.71
N PRO A 58 4.98 -4.36 -2.63
CA PRO A 58 6.37 -4.66 -2.26
C PRO A 58 6.94 -3.70 -1.20
N ALA A 59 6.63 -2.41 -1.31
CA ALA A 59 7.05 -1.40 -0.34
C ALA A 59 6.37 -1.60 1.03
N LEU A 60 5.10 -2.03 1.07
CA LEU A 60 4.39 -2.33 2.31
C LEU A 60 4.91 -3.60 2.99
N ARG A 61 5.28 -4.62 2.20
CA ARG A 61 5.97 -5.82 2.69
C ARG A 61 7.33 -5.45 3.29
N ALA A 62 8.13 -4.64 2.58
CA ALA A 62 9.43 -4.16 3.08
C ALA A 62 9.32 -3.26 4.33
N LEU A 63 8.19 -2.55 4.48
CA LEU A 63 7.88 -1.78 5.67
C LEU A 63 7.47 -2.66 6.88
N GLY A 64 7.08 -3.91 6.64
CA GLY A 64 6.57 -4.82 7.67
C GLY A 64 5.11 -4.55 8.05
N LEU A 65 4.33 -3.89 7.18
CA LEU A 65 2.94 -3.55 7.50
C LEU A 65 2.10 -4.81 7.81
N PHE A 66 2.29 -5.85 7.00
CA PHE A 66 1.54 -7.10 7.10
C PHE A 66 2.05 -8.05 8.18
N ASP A 67 3.16 -7.71 8.85
CA ASP A 67 3.64 -8.45 10.02
C ASP A 67 2.85 -8.09 11.29
N VAL A 68 2.17 -6.93 11.27
CA VAL A 68 1.41 -6.39 12.42
C VAL A 68 -0.08 -6.31 12.12
N PHE A 69 -0.46 -5.98 10.88
CA PHE A 69 -1.85 -5.79 10.46
C PHE A 69 -2.28 -6.83 9.43
N ALA A 70 -3.47 -7.38 9.62
CA ALA A 70 -4.13 -8.21 8.62
C ALA A 70 -5.11 -7.39 7.77
N ILE A 71 -5.29 -7.77 6.51
CA ILE A 71 -6.32 -7.18 5.65
C ILE A 71 -7.68 -7.72 6.07
N ARG A 72 -8.64 -6.82 6.26
CA ARG A 72 -9.98 -7.17 6.73
C ARG A 72 -10.85 -7.80 5.63
N ASP A 73 -10.74 -7.31 4.41
CA ASP A 73 -11.53 -7.80 3.28
C ASP A 73 -10.85 -9.03 2.65
N PRO A 74 -11.51 -10.20 2.60
CA PRO A 74 -10.88 -11.41 2.09
C PRO A 74 -10.50 -11.35 0.60
N ALA A 75 -11.26 -10.63 -0.22
CA ALA A 75 -10.96 -10.50 -1.64
C ALA A 75 -9.74 -9.60 -1.85
N LEU A 76 -9.63 -8.53 -1.06
CA LEU A 76 -8.45 -7.67 -1.06
C LEU A 76 -7.21 -8.42 -0.54
N GLN A 77 -7.36 -9.27 0.48
CA GLN A 77 -6.26 -10.13 0.96
C GLN A 77 -5.76 -11.04 -0.17
N GLN A 78 -6.67 -11.70 -0.90
CA GLN A 78 -6.31 -12.55 -2.05
C GLN A 78 -5.60 -11.75 -3.15
N LEU A 79 -6.05 -10.53 -3.44
CA LEU A 79 -5.37 -9.66 -4.40
C LEU A 79 -3.93 -9.38 -3.98
N ILE A 80 -3.69 -9.06 -2.70
CA ILE A 80 -2.36 -8.74 -2.16
C ILE A 80 -1.45 -9.96 -2.13
N ASP A 81 -1.98 -11.14 -1.81
CA ASP A 81 -1.23 -12.40 -1.80
C ASP A 81 -0.83 -12.87 -3.20
N ALA A 82 -1.53 -12.41 -4.24
CA ALA A 82 -1.18 -12.66 -5.63
C ALA A 82 -0.08 -11.72 -6.17
N GLN A 83 0.38 -10.73 -5.39
CA GLN A 83 1.46 -9.80 -5.76
C GLN A 83 2.83 -10.24 -5.25
#